data_AF-A0A8J7FBE9-F1
#
_entry.id   AF-A0A8J7FBE9-F1
#
_cell.length_a   1.000
_cell.length_b   1.000
_cell.length_c   1.000
_cell.angle_alpha   90.00
_cell.angle_beta   90.00
_cell.angle_gamma   90.00
#
_symmetry.space_group_name_H-M   'P 1'
#
loop_
_entity.id
_entity.type
_entity.pdbx_description
1 polymer ?
#
loop_
_entity_poly.entity_id
_entity_poly.type
_entity_poly.pdbx_seq_one_letter_code
_entity_poly.pdbx_strand_id
1 'polypeptide(L)' 'MRLKRWESPRKQGRNDKGKGGAARKRQLKKQQQMLRKRLKEKSKEENKQENTKNNRQGEEKSIFPHFFADFYAINNK' A
#
# COMPACT_ATOMS: atom_id res chain seq x y z
N MET A 1 32.46 -8.27 25.97
CA MET A 1 31.53 -9.13 26.73
C MET A 1 30.98 -10.21 25.80
N ARG A 2 31.11 -11.50 26.11
CA ARG A 2 30.57 -12.60 25.27
C ARG A 2 29.17 -12.98 25.76
N LEU A 3 28.18 -12.98 24.87
CA LEU A 3 26.81 -13.39 25.17
C LEU A 3 26.74 -14.85 25.61
N LYS A 4 25.88 -15.18 26.59
CA LYS A 4 25.68 -16.56 27.02
C LYS A 4 25.07 -17.39 25.87
N ARG A 5 25.34 -18.68 25.83
CA ARG A 5 24.85 -19.59 24.76
C ARG A 5 23.33 -19.58 24.58
N TRP A 6 22.58 -19.31 25.65
CA TRP A 6 21.12 -19.19 25.64
C TRP A 6 20.61 -17.76 25.38
N GLU A 7 21.51 -16.77 25.41
CA GLU A 7 21.28 -15.37 25.06
C GLU A 7 21.63 -15.05 23.60
N SER A 8 22.25 -15.98 22.86
CA SER A 8 22.48 -15.81 21.43
C SER A 8 21.18 -15.40 20.75
N PRO A 9 21.13 -14.28 20.00
CA PRO A 9 19.92 -13.80 19.36
C PRO A 9 19.23 -14.94 18.63
N ARG A 10 18.07 -15.36 19.16
CA ARG A 10 17.29 -16.43 18.54
C ARG A 10 16.93 -15.94 17.14
N LYS A 11 17.31 -16.69 16.10
CA LYS A 11 17.04 -16.30 14.71
C LYS A 11 15.57 -15.90 14.55
N GLN A 12 15.34 -14.68 14.08
CA GLN A 12 14.00 -14.21 13.74
C GLN A 12 13.39 -15.15 12.67
N GLY A 13 12.10 -15.46 12.80
CA GLY A 13 11.38 -16.27 11.81
C GLY A 13 11.15 -17.76 12.15
N ARG A 14 11.60 -18.25 13.31
CA ARG A 14 11.24 -19.62 13.79
C ARG A 14 9.71 -19.80 13.95
N ASN A 15 9.01 -18.74 14.33
CA ASN A 15 7.56 -18.78 14.57
C ASN A 15 6.71 -18.53 13.31
N ASP A 16 7.31 -18.18 12.18
CA ASP A 16 6.57 -17.82 10.95
C ASP A 16 6.03 -19.02 10.17
N LYS A 17 6.60 -20.21 10.43
CA LYS A 17 6.24 -21.49 9.79
C LYS A 17 5.25 -22.32 10.62
N GLY A 18 4.95 -21.90 11.86
CA GLY A 18 4.03 -22.59 12.76
C GLY A 18 2.60 -22.02 12.75
N LYS A 19 1.71 -22.65 13.53
CA LYS A 19 0.30 -22.22 13.70
C LYS A 19 0.18 -20.75 14.12
N GLY A 20 1.07 -20.29 15.02
CA GLY A 20 1.13 -18.90 15.47
C GLY A 20 1.50 -17.91 14.35
N GLY A 21 2.49 -18.24 13.52
CA GLY A 21 2.87 -17.43 12.36
C GLY A 21 1.78 -17.36 11.30
N ALA A 22 1.13 -18.49 11.01
CA ALA A 22 0.00 -18.53 10.08
C ALA A 22 -1.19 -17.70 10.57
N ALA A 23 -1.53 -17.77 11.86
CA ALA A 23 -2.57 -16.94 12.47
C ALA A 23 -2.22 -15.45 12.38
N ARG A 24 -0.98 -15.07 12.68
CA ARG A 24 -0.50 -13.68 12.58
C ARG A 24 -0.58 -13.15 11.14
N LYS A 25 -0.16 -13.95 10.15
CA LYS A 25 -0.28 -13.59 8.72
C LYS A 25 -1.75 -13.34 8.32
N ARG A 26 -2.68 -14.17 8.81
CA ARG A 26 -4.12 -13.97 8.56
C ARG A 26 -4.65 -12.67 9.17
N GLN A 27 -4.22 -12.34 10.39
CA GLN A 27 -4.59 -11.07 11.04
C GLN A 27 -4.09 -9.87 10.23
N LEU A 28 -2.82 -9.88 9.81
CA LEU A 28 -2.24 -8.81 8.99
C LEU A 28 -2.96 -8.66 7.65
N LYS A 29 -3.28 -9.77 6.97
CA LYS A 29 -4.07 -9.74 5.73
C LYS A 29 -5.44 -9.11 5.93
N LYS A 30 -6.13 -9.42 7.03
CA LYS A 30 -7.43 -8.82 7.38
C LYS A 30 -7.31 -7.32 7.61
N GLN A 31 -6.30 -6.87 8.36
CA GLN A 31 -6.03 -5.45 8.58
C GLN A 31 -5.79 -4.70 7.27
N GLN A 32 -4.93 -5.24 6.39
CA GLN A 32 -4.65 -4.65 5.07
C GLN A 32 -5.89 -4.58 4.18
N GLN A 33 -6.73 -5.63 4.18
CA GLN A 33 -7.97 -5.63 3.40
C GLN A 33 -8.94 -4.55 3.90
N MET A 34 -9.07 -4.39 5.22
CA MET A 34 -9.91 -3.33 5.81
C MET A 34 -9.38 -1.94 5.46
N LEU A 35 -8.06 -1.75 5.50
CA LEU A 35 -7.42 -0.49 5.09
C LEU A 35 -7.72 -0.17 3.62
N ARG A 36 -7.59 -1.15 2.72
CA ARG A 36 -7.91 -0.97 1.29
C ARG A 36 -9.37 -0.56 1.06
N LYS A 37 -10.31 -1.16 1.81
CA LYS A 37 -11.73 -0.79 1.74
C LYS A 37 -11.95 0.66 2.17
N ARG A 38 -11.41 1.05 3.33
CA ARG A 38 -11.52 2.42 3.85
C ARG A 38 -10.94 3.46 2.89
N LEU A 39 -9.78 3.19 2.31
CA LEU A 39 -9.16 4.09 1.33
C LEU A 39 -10.00 4.21 0.05
N LYS A 40 -10.58 3.10 -0.44
CA LYS A 40 -11.45 3.09 -1.61
C LYS A 40 -12.80 3.76 -1.35
N GLU A 41 -13.35 3.61 -0.15
CA GLU A 41 -14.60 4.28 0.27
C GLU A 41 -14.38 5.79 0.32
N LYS A 42 -13.29 6.25 0.97
CA LYS A 42 -12.91 7.66 0.99
C LYS A 42 -12.77 8.25 -0.42
N SER A 43 -12.05 7.56 -1.32
CA SER A 43 -11.90 8.04 -2.70
C SER A 43 -13.22 8.07 -3.46
N LYS A 44 -14.14 7.13 -3.20
CA LYS A 44 -15.47 7.12 -3.84
C LYS A 44 -16.36 8.26 -3.34
N GLU A 45 -16.29 8.61 -2.06
CA GLU A 45 -17.02 9.75 -1.51
C GLU A 45 -16.54 11.07 -2.13
N GLU A 46 -15.21 11.24 -2.27
CA GLU A 46 -14.61 12.38 -2.98
C GLU A 46 -15.06 12.44 -4.44
N ASN A 47 -14.98 11.32 -5.18
CA ASN A 47 -15.45 11.24 -6.57
C ASN A 47 -16.97 11.48 -6.72
N LYS A 48 -17.79 11.09 -5.73
CA LYS A 48 -19.25 11.34 -5.75
C LYS A 48 -19.57 12.82 -5.52
N GLN A 49 -18.79 13.49 -4.68
CA GLN A 49 -18.89 14.95 -4.48
C GLN A 49 -18.35 15.74 -5.68
N GLU A 50 -17.36 15.23 -6.40
CA GLU A 50 -16.90 15.83 -7.65
C GLU A 50 -17.89 15.63 -8.80
N ASN A 51 -18.49 14.45 -8.97
CA ASN A 51 -19.49 14.21 -10.00
C ASN A 51 -20.75 15.10 -9.85
N THR A 52 -21.13 15.47 -8.63
CA THR A 52 -22.23 16.45 -8.43
C THR A 52 -21.81 17.89 -8.71
N LYS A 53 -20.52 18.22 -8.70
CA LYS A 53 -19.97 19.54 -9.06
C LYS A 53 -19.61 19.66 -10.55
N ASN A 54 -19.29 18.56 -11.22
CA ASN A 54 -18.72 18.54 -12.58
C ASN A 54 -19.74 18.51 -13.72
N ASN A 55 -21.06 18.51 -13.45
CA ASN A 55 -22.10 18.67 -14.48
C ASN A 55 -22.14 20.08 -15.12
N ARG A 56 -21.07 20.87 -15.04
CA ARG A 56 -21.00 22.24 -15.61
C ARG A 56 -19.84 22.52 -16.55
N GLN A 57 -18.87 21.63 -16.76
CA GLN A 57 -17.78 21.93 -17.71
C GLN A 57 -17.17 20.66 -18.26
N GLY A 58 -17.60 20.29 -19.46
CA GLY A 58 -16.84 19.38 -20.30
C GLY A 58 -15.52 20.04 -20.70
N GLU A 59 -14.43 19.32 -20.52
CA GLU A 59 -13.22 19.39 -21.34
C GLU A 59 -12.35 18.20 -20.95
N GLU A 60 -12.09 17.32 -21.93
CA GLU A 60 -11.20 16.18 -21.80
C GLU A 60 -9.77 16.67 -21.54
N LYS A 61 -9.37 16.75 -20.27
CA LYS A 61 -7.95 16.91 -19.93
C LYS A 61 -7.39 15.52 -19.74
N SER A 62 -6.57 15.08 -20.70
CA SER A 62 -5.77 13.87 -20.59
C SER A 62 -4.84 13.99 -19.38
N ILE A 63 -5.24 13.37 -18.27
CA ILE A 63 -4.46 13.30 -17.02
C ILE A 63 -3.35 12.26 -17.24
N PHE A 64 -2.40 12.56 -18.13
CA PHE A 64 -1.14 11.83 -18.19
C PHE A 64 -0.25 12.31 -17.04
N PRO A 65 0.25 11.41 -16.16
CA PRO A 65 1.16 11.81 -15.11
C PRO A 65 2.46 12.28 -15.76
N HIS A 66 2.75 13.58 -15.65
CA HIS A 66 3.94 14.22 -16.20
C HIS A 66 5.25 13.58 -15.71
N PHE A 67 5.19 12.87 -14.57
CA PHE A 67 6.30 12.16 -13.96
C PHE A 67 6.91 11.04 -14.85
N PHE A 68 6.15 10.44 -15.76
CA PHE A 68 6.68 9.41 -16.66
C PHE A 68 7.51 9.96 -17.82
N ALA A 69 7.24 11.20 -18.25
CA ALA A 69 7.96 11.82 -19.36
C ALA A 69 9.42 12.14 -18.97
N ASP A 70 9.62 12.64 -17.75
CA ASP A 70 10.93 13.04 -17.25
C ASP A 70 11.86 11.84 -17.07
N PHE A 71 11.35 10.69 -16.60
CA PHE A 71 12.16 9.49 -16.42
C PHE A 71 12.63 8.90 -17.76
N TYR A 72 11.79 8.92 -18.80
CA TYR A 72 12.18 8.41 -20.12
C TYR A 72 13.20 9.32 -20.82
N ALA A 73 13.08 10.63 -20.63
CA ALA A 73 14.00 11.63 -21.19
C ALA A 73 15.40 11.58 -20.56
N ILE A 74 15.51 11.22 -19.27
CA ILE A 74 16.81 11.11 -18.56
C ILE A 74 17.60 9.88 -19.02
N ASN A 75 16.94 8.78 -19.36
CA ASN A 75 17.60 7.50 -19.65
C ASN A 75 17.95 7.27 -21.14
N ASN A 76 17.64 8.21 -22.04
CA ASN A 76 17.93 8.13 -23.48
C ASN A 76 18.87 9.26 -23.95
N LYS A 77 19.88 9.60 -23.15
CA LYS A 77 20.88 10.62 -23.48
C LYS A 77 22.29 10.05 -23.42
#